data_AF-A0A4Q7N7H7-F1
#
_entry.id   AF-A0A4Q7N7H7-F1
#
_cell.length_a   1.000
_cell.length_b   1.000
_cell.length_c   1.000
_cell.angle_alpha   90.00
_cell.angle_beta   90.00
_cell.angle_gamma   90.00
#
_symmetry.space_group_name_H-M   'P 1'
#
loop_
_entity.id
_entity.type
_entity.pdbx_description
1 polymer ?
#
loop_
_entity_poly.entity_id
_entity_poly.type
_entity_poly.pdbx_seq_one_letter_code
_entity_poly.pdbx_strand_id
1 'polypeptide(L)'
;MTAALAFDTLQYSKRLQQAGVAAPLADAQAEALAQVLTTGMDALATRADLERVTLATRADLERVETGLKGDIRALESRLVSSEGQLRSELRLLEQRMTIKLGSLLVVAVGAMTALNKLL
;
A
#
# COMPACT_ATOMS: atom_id res chain seq x y z
N MET A 1 -29.61 -11.93 -9.35
CA MET A 1 -30.70 -12.88 -9.06
C MET A 1 -30.24 -13.73 -7.87
N THR A 2 -30.62 -13.34 -6.67
CA THR A 2 -30.29 -14.06 -5.44
C THR A 2 -30.99 -15.41 -5.53
N ALA A 3 -30.25 -16.49 -5.68
CA ALA A 3 -30.80 -17.82 -5.40
C ALA A 3 -30.96 -17.91 -3.89
N ALA A 4 -32.00 -17.24 -3.37
CA ALA A 4 -32.46 -17.49 -2.03
C ALA A 4 -32.90 -18.95 -2.03
N LEU A 5 -32.31 -19.78 -1.16
CA LEU A 5 -32.97 -21.01 -0.76
C LEU A 5 -34.32 -20.60 -0.20
N ALA A 6 -35.36 -20.62 -1.02
CA ALA A 6 -36.68 -20.20 -0.62
C ALA A 6 -37.18 -21.20 0.43
N PHE A 7 -37.30 -20.74 1.67
CA PHE A 7 -37.90 -21.54 2.73
C PHE A 7 -39.42 -21.61 2.47
N ASP A 8 -39.88 -22.77 2.01
CA ASP A 8 -41.31 -23.02 1.78
C ASP A 8 -42.02 -23.24 3.12
N THR A 9 -42.57 -22.14 3.64
CA THR A 9 -43.28 -22.08 4.92
C THR A 9 -44.50 -23.01 4.93
N LEU A 10 -45.19 -23.13 3.79
CA LEU A 10 -46.41 -23.93 3.66
C LEU A 10 -46.09 -25.43 3.65
N GLN A 11 -45.05 -25.83 2.90
CA GLN A 11 -44.57 -27.21 2.91
C GLN A 11 -44.04 -27.62 4.29
N TYR A 12 -43.35 -26.71 4.98
CA TYR A 12 -42.84 -26.95 6.32
C TYR A 12 -43.96 -27.13 7.36
N SER A 13 -44.96 -26.24 7.37
CA SER A 13 -46.14 -26.40 8.24
C SER A 13 -46.88 -27.72 7.97
N LYS A 14 -47.11 -28.07 6.69
CA LYS A 14 -47.75 -29.35 6.33
C LYS A 14 -46.99 -30.57 6.85
N ARG A 15 -45.66 -30.55 6.82
CA ARG A 15 -44.83 -31.62 7.38
C ARG A 15 -44.97 -31.73 8.90
N LEU A 16 -45.02 -30.59 9.61
CA LEU A 16 -45.25 -30.57 11.06
C LEU A 16 -46.64 -31.12 11.41
N GLN A 17 -47.68 -30.75 10.65
CA GLN A 17 -49.03 -31.28 10.85
C GLN A 17 -49.10 -32.79 10.61
N GLN A 18 -48.44 -33.29 9.56
CA GLN A 18 -48.33 -34.74 9.30
C GLN A 18 -47.58 -35.50 10.40
N ALA A 19 -46.66 -34.82 11.11
CA ALA A 19 -45.96 -35.36 12.27
C ALA A 19 -46.76 -35.26 13.59
N GLY A 20 -48.01 -34.79 13.54
CA GLY A 20 -48.90 -34.71 14.70
C GLY A 20 -48.88 -33.38 15.46
N VAL A 21 -48.20 -32.35 14.94
CA VAL A 21 -48.24 -30.99 15.52
C VAL A 21 -49.59 -30.34 15.19
N ALA A 22 -50.22 -29.69 16.18
CA ALA A 22 -51.46 -28.96 15.95
C ALA A 22 -51.27 -27.84 14.91
N ALA A 23 -52.22 -27.70 13.98
CA ALA A 23 -52.12 -26.74 12.87
C ALA A 23 -51.73 -25.30 13.30
N PRO A 24 -52.32 -24.71 14.35
CA PRO A 24 -51.94 -23.36 14.78
C PRO A 24 -50.48 -23.26 15.24
N LEU A 25 -49.95 -24.32 15.86
CA LEU A 25 -48.57 -24.36 16.31
C LEU A 25 -47.59 -24.61 15.16
N ALA A 26 -47.97 -25.47 14.21
CA ALA A 26 -47.20 -25.74 13.01
C ALA A 26 -47.03 -24.49 12.13
N ASP A 27 -48.10 -23.72 11.96
CA ASP A 27 -48.07 -22.45 11.21
C ASP A 27 -47.20 -21.41 11.92
N ALA A 28 -47.37 -21.23 13.24
CA ALA A 28 -46.57 -20.29 14.02
C ALA A 28 -45.06 -20.63 14.02
N GLN A 29 -44.70 -21.93 14.09
CA GLN A 29 -43.30 -22.35 13.98
C GLN A 29 -42.72 -22.09 12.59
N ALA A 30 -43.49 -22.38 11.54
CA ALA A 30 -43.07 -22.15 10.17
C ALA A 30 -42.80 -20.66 9.91
N GLU A 31 -43.69 -19.78 10.38
CA GLU A 31 -43.53 -18.33 10.27
C GLU A 31 -42.33 -17.81 11.06
N ALA A 32 -42.16 -18.25 12.31
CA ALA A 32 -41.02 -17.84 13.14
C ALA A 32 -39.68 -18.23 12.51
N LEU A 33 -39.58 -19.45 11.97
CA LEU A 33 -38.37 -19.91 11.28
C LEU A 33 -38.13 -19.16 9.96
N ALA A 34 -39.19 -18.91 9.18
CA ALA A 34 -39.09 -18.11 7.96
C ALA A 34 -38.55 -16.71 8.27
N GLN A 35 -39.07 -16.05 9.31
CA GLN A 35 -38.65 -14.72 9.71
C GLN A 35 -37.18 -14.66 10.15
N VAL A 36 -36.72 -15.64 10.94
CA VAL A 36 -35.30 -15.73 11.36
C VAL A 36 -34.39 -15.98 10.16
N LEU A 37 -34.78 -16.87 9.24
CA LEU A 37 -34.00 -17.17 8.04
C LEU A 37 -33.91 -15.95 7.10
N THR A 38 -35.03 -15.26 6.85
CA THR A 38 -35.04 -14.04 6.02
C THR A 38 -34.15 -12.95 6.63
N THR A 39 -34.31 -12.69 7.93
CA THR A 39 -33.50 -11.68 8.63
C THR A 39 -32.01 -12.05 8.62
N GLY A 40 -31.68 -13.32 8.79
CA GLY A 40 -30.30 -13.81 8.74
C GLY A 40 -29.68 -13.72 7.35
N MET A 41 -30.46 -13.98 6.29
CA MET A 41 -29.99 -13.90 4.91
C MET A 41 -29.67 -12.47 4.47
N ASP A 42 -30.42 -11.48 4.95
CA ASP A 42 -30.15 -10.06 4.65
C ASP A 42 -28.81 -9.58 5.23
N ALA A 43 -28.30 -10.24 6.27
CA ALA A 43 -27.00 -9.91 6.87
C ALA A 43 -25.81 -10.58 6.16
N LEU A 44 -26.04 -11.50 5.22
CA LEU A 44 -24.98 -12.24 4.55
C LEU A 44 -24.45 -11.49 3.33
N ALA A 45 -23.12 -11.40 3.22
CA ALA A 45 -22.48 -10.92 2.00
C ALA A 45 -22.75 -11.90 0.85
N THR A 46 -23.21 -11.38 -0.29
CA THR A 46 -23.44 -12.19 -1.48
C THR A 46 -22.13 -12.44 -2.23
N ARG A 47 -22.14 -13.40 -3.16
CA ARG A 47 -20.99 -13.61 -4.08
C ARG A 47 -20.65 -12.34 -4.87
N ALA A 48 -21.67 -11.59 -5.29
CA ALA A 48 -21.46 -10.34 -6.01
C ALA A 48 -20.78 -9.28 -5.13
N ASP A 49 -21.07 -9.25 -3.83
CA ASP A 49 -20.40 -8.35 -2.89
C ASP A 49 -18.94 -8.74 -2.71
N LEU A 50 -18.66 -10.04 -2.58
CA LEU A 50 -17.28 -10.55 -2.50
C LEU A 50 -16.50 -10.28 -3.79
N GLU A 51 -17.10 -10.47 -4.96
CA GLU A 51 -16.47 -10.13 -6.25
C GLU A 51 -16.17 -8.64 -6.34
N ARG A 52 -17.10 -7.78 -5.92
CA ARG A 52 -16.89 -6.32 -5.91
C ARG A 52 -15.73 -5.93 -5.01
N VAL A 53 -15.66 -6.47 -3.80
CA VAL A 53 -14.54 -6.25 -2.88
C VAL A 53 -13.24 -6.78 -3.47
N THR A 54 -13.25 -7.98 -4.07
CA THR A 54 -12.06 -8.58 -4.70
C THR A 54 -11.53 -7.75 -5.85
N LEU A 55 -12.41 -7.17 -6.67
CA LEU A 55 -12.01 -6.29 -7.77
C LEU A 55 -11.45 -4.96 -7.24
N ALA A 56 -12.10 -4.37 -6.24
CA ALA A 56 -11.62 -3.15 -5.60
C ALA A 56 -10.23 -3.34 -4.97
N THR A 57 -10.03 -4.42 -4.22
CA THR A 57 -8.73 -4.71 -3.59
C THR A 57 -7.62 -4.98 -4.60
N ARG A 58 -7.93 -5.63 -5.72
CA ARG A 58 -6.96 -5.79 -6.83
C ARG A 58 -6.56 -4.45 -7.43
N ALA A 59 -7.53 -3.58 -7.71
CA ALA A 59 -7.26 -2.26 -8.26
C ALA A 59 -6.44 -1.38 -7.29
N ASP A 60 -6.73 -1.47 -5.99
CA ASP A 60 -5.95 -0.77 -4.96
C ASP A 60 -4.51 -1.31 -4.87
N LEU A 61 -4.32 -2.63 -4.96
CA LEU A 61 -2.99 -3.24 -4.98
C LEU A 61 -2.17 -2.79 -6.20
N GLU A 62 -2.77 -2.77 -7.38
CA GLU A 62 -2.11 -2.26 -8.60
C GLU A 62 -1.74 -0.78 -8.46
N ARG A 63 -2.60 0.04 -7.85
CA ARG A 63 -2.29 1.45 -7.58
C ARG A 63 -1.12 1.61 -6.61
N VAL A 64 -1.07 0.79 -5.57
CA VAL A 64 0.06 0.79 -4.61
C VAL A 64 1.35 0.34 -5.29
N GLU A 65 1.32 -0.72 -6.09
CA GLU A 65 2.50 -1.22 -6.80
C GLU A 65 3.06 -0.17 -7.78
N THR A 66 2.19 0.46 -8.55
CA THR A 66 2.59 1.52 -9.49
C THR A 66 3.12 2.75 -8.78
N GLY A 67 2.50 3.16 -7.66
CA GLY A 67 2.98 4.22 -6.80
C GLY A 67 4.39 3.94 -6.24
N LEU A 68 4.58 2.77 -5.65
CA LEU A 68 5.89 2.37 -5.10
C LEU A 68 6.99 2.29 -6.16
N LYS A 69 6.69 1.79 -7.36
CA LYS A 69 7.64 1.82 -8.48
C LYS A 69 8.02 3.25 -8.88
N GLY A 70 7.06 4.17 -8.84
CA GLY A 70 7.29 5.60 -9.06
C GLY A 70 8.21 6.20 -7.99
N ASP A 71 7.92 5.93 -6.72
CA ASP A 71 8.70 6.42 -5.59
C ASP A 71 10.14 5.89 -5.61
N ILE A 72 10.34 4.61 -5.93
CA ILE A 72 11.67 4.02 -6.10
C ILE A 72 12.46 4.75 -7.18
N ARG A 73 11.88 4.98 -8.36
CA ARG A 73 12.55 5.71 -9.44
C ARG A 73 12.89 7.15 -9.04
N ALA A 74 11.99 7.80 -8.32
CA ALA A 74 12.22 9.15 -7.82
C ALA A 74 13.38 9.19 -6.80
N LEU A 75 13.47 8.19 -5.91
CA LEU A 75 14.56 8.05 -4.95
C LEU A 75 15.89 7.74 -5.64
N GLU A 76 15.91 6.83 -6.61
CA GLU A 76 17.10 6.53 -7.43
C GLU A 76 17.63 7.79 -8.13
N SER A 77 16.75 8.57 -8.74
CA SER A 77 17.12 9.83 -9.38
C SER A 77 17.71 10.85 -8.39
N ARG A 78 17.09 10.99 -7.20
CA ARG A 78 17.60 11.86 -6.14
C ARG A 78 18.98 11.41 -5.64
N LEU A 79 19.19 10.11 -5.49
CA LEU A 79 20.47 9.56 -5.07
C LEU A 79 21.57 9.86 -6.09
N VAL A 80 21.33 9.59 -7.38
CA VAL A 80 22.28 9.90 -8.47
C VAL A 80 22.60 11.40 -8.52
N SER A 81 21.59 12.26 -8.35
CA SER A 81 21.80 13.71 -8.29
C SER A 81 22.66 14.11 -7.10
N SER A 82 22.38 13.56 -5.91
CA SER A 82 23.15 13.84 -4.69
C SER A 82 24.60 13.37 -4.81
N GLU A 83 24.83 12.18 -5.36
CA GLU A 83 26.19 11.68 -5.64
C GLU A 83 26.93 12.59 -6.63
N GLY A 84 26.23 13.08 -7.66
CA GLY A 84 26.78 14.03 -8.62
C GLY A 84 27.18 15.36 -7.98
N GLN A 85 26.33 15.90 -7.09
CA GLN A 85 26.62 17.11 -6.32
C GLN A 85 27.84 16.93 -5.41
N LEU A 86 27.89 15.85 -4.64
CA LEU A 86 29.02 15.53 -3.76
C LEU A 86 30.33 15.39 -4.55
N ARG A 87 30.32 14.72 -5.70
CA ARG A 87 31.49 14.60 -6.58
C ARG A 87 31.95 15.97 -7.11
N SER A 88 31.03 16.86 -7.44
CA SER A 88 31.36 18.21 -7.88
C SER A 88 31.99 19.03 -6.76
N GLU A 89 31.41 18.98 -5.57
CA GLU A 89 31.93 19.68 -4.38
C GLU A 89 33.32 19.18 -4.00
N LEU A 90 33.57 17.86 -4.04
CA LEU A 90 34.89 17.29 -3.80
C LEU A 90 35.92 17.78 -4.84
N ARG A 91 35.59 17.80 -6.13
CA ARG A 91 36.49 18.34 -7.16
C ARG A 91 36.82 19.82 -6.95
N LEU A 92 35.82 20.63 -6.57
CA LEU A 92 36.02 22.04 -6.26
C LEU A 92 36.92 22.20 -5.02
N LEU A 93 36.75 21.35 -4.01
CA LEU A 93 37.58 21.35 -2.83
C LEU A 93 39.03 20.96 -3.16
N GLU A 94 39.23 19.90 -3.94
CA GLU A 94 40.55 19.47 -4.44
C GLU A 94 41.24 20.62 -5.19
N GLN A 95 40.56 21.26 -6.16
CA GLN A 95 41.12 22.38 -6.91
C GLN A 95 41.51 23.56 -6.00
N ARG A 96 40.64 23.94 -5.06
CA ARG A 96 40.93 25.01 -4.11
C ARG A 96 42.13 24.67 -3.23
N MET A 97 42.26 23.41 -2.80
CA MET A 97 43.42 22.95 -2.03
C MET A 97 44.69 22.97 -2.86
N THR A 98 44.67 22.51 -4.12
CA THR A 98 45.82 22.60 -5.04
C THR A 98 46.28 24.05 -5.23
N ILE A 99 45.35 24.99 -5.44
CA ILE A 99 45.66 26.41 -5.59
C ILE A 99 46.26 26.98 -4.30
N LYS A 100 45.62 26.73 -3.15
CA LYS A 100 46.10 27.22 -1.85
C LYS A 100 47.48 26.68 -1.52
N LEU A 101 47.69 25.37 -1.63
CA LEU A 101 48.98 24.73 -1.38
C LEU A 101 50.05 25.19 -2.38
N GLY A 102 49.72 25.29 -3.67
CA GLY A 102 50.63 25.80 -4.69
C GLY A 102 51.07 27.24 -4.41
N SER A 103 50.14 28.12 -4.06
CA SER A 103 50.45 29.51 -3.70
C SER A 103 51.33 29.62 -2.45
N LEU A 104 51.06 28.79 -1.43
CA LEU A 104 51.87 28.72 -0.21
C LEU A 104 53.30 28.27 -0.53
N LEU A 105 53.46 27.25 -1.39
CA LEU A 105 54.77 26.76 -1.81
C LEU A 105 55.57 27.82 -2.56
N VAL A 106 54.93 28.55 -3.49
CA VAL A 106 55.60 29.65 -4.22
C VAL A 106 56.07 30.74 -3.25
N VAL A 107 55.22 31.15 -2.30
CA VAL A 107 55.59 32.13 -1.27
C VAL A 107 56.74 31.63 -0.39
N ALA A 108 56.68 30.38 0.07
CA ALA A 108 57.72 29.79 0.90
C ALA A 108 59.07 29.73 0.17
N VAL A 109 59.09 29.28 -1.09
CA VAL A 109 60.31 29.22 -1.92
C VAL A 109 60.83 30.62 -2.23
N GLY A 110 59.96 31.58 -2.54
CA GLY A 110 60.33 32.98 -2.75
C GLY A 110 61.00 33.60 -1.52
N ALA A 111 60.45 33.37 -0.33
CA ALA A 111 61.04 33.83 0.92
C ALA A 111 62.41 33.18 1.20
N MET A 112 62.53 31.86 1.00
CA MET A 112 63.81 31.14 1.19
C MET A 112 64.91 31.64 0.25
N THR A 113 64.59 31.85 -1.03
CA THR A 113 65.56 32.34 -2.02
C THR A 113 66.01 33.78 -1.74
N ALA A 114 65.10 34.66 -1.29
CA ALA A 114 65.44 36.01 -0.89
C ALA A 114 66.37 36.03 0.34
N LEU A 115 66.09 35.18 1.35
CA LEU A 115 66.90 35.09 2.57
C LEU A 115 68.33 34.62 2.27
N ASN A 116 68.49 33.60 1.41
CA ASN A 116 69.80 33.06 1.04
C ASN A 116 70.68 34.05 0.23
N LYS A 117 70.07 35.05 -0.42
CA LYS A 117 70.82 36.10 -1.12
C LYS A 117 71.27 37.26 -0.22
N LEU A 118 70.65 37.39 0.96
CA LEU A 118 70.88 38.50 1.90
C LEU A 118 71.93 38.15 2.98
N LEU A 119 72.09 36.86 3.29
CA LEU A 119 73.14 36.31 4.16
C LEU A 119 74.43 36.05 3.35
#